data_AF-K5W2A0-F1
#
_entry.id   AF-K5W2A0-F1
#
_cell.length_a   1.000
_cell.length_b   1.000
_cell.length_c   1.000
_cell.angle_alpha   90.00
_cell.angle_beta   90.00
_cell.angle_gamma   90.00
#
_symmetry.space_group_name_H-M   'P 1'
#
loop_
_entity.id
_entity.type
_entity.pdbx_description
1 polymer ?
#
loop_
_entity_poly.entity_id
_entity_poly.type
_entity_poly.pdbx_seq_one_letter_code
_entity_poly.pdbx_strand_id
1 'polypeptide(L)'
;MRSFTFIFALAASQLLSLSSVLPVSAKLARKYATPTAEIPAARNALTLRQHHERRALLDVCVYLDADIGLGGSLLGIPLSELVDLNICLCLSALPLDLSANAQLKVLGDKYGSALINAVLSLLINTGPNSQHCTYPDNCDPVCSSSEPCGFQCHPPYVKQGNQCVCAPPYVSCNGKCLPPGSTCGSAIPRTLAARADSLLNRAQASCKPHESVCGVYGSTDSTAFECVDTRNDLESCGGCMAPSPFAPNNASAPVGRDCTAIQGVDSVTCAQGGCAVQSCSSGWAVNDAEDGCALVPGSGVSKNSLVQQATKRKSVSRFFADRAGSKDELLP
;
A
#
# COMPACT_ATOMS: atom_id res chain seq x y z
N MET A 1 -10.17 -65.53 28.41
CA MET A 1 -9.88 -66.62 27.45
C MET A 1 -10.13 -66.10 26.04
N ARG A 2 -9.21 -66.38 25.11
CA ARG A 2 -9.15 -66.01 23.66
C ARG A 2 -8.59 -64.60 23.41
N SER A 3 -7.27 -64.42 23.29
CA SER A 3 -6.33 -64.84 22.23
C SER A 3 -6.75 -64.38 20.84
N PHE A 4 -6.09 -63.34 20.31
CA PHE A 4 -5.77 -63.24 18.88
C PHE A 4 -4.40 -62.60 18.67
N THR A 5 -3.75 -63.13 17.65
CA THR A 5 -2.31 -63.27 17.49
C THR A 5 -1.84 -62.39 16.33
N PHE A 6 -0.59 -61.90 16.44
CA PHE A 6 0.29 -61.30 15.43
C PHE A 6 0.04 -61.63 13.95
N ILE A 7 0.22 -60.63 13.07
CA ILE A 7 0.93 -60.80 11.78
C ILE A 7 1.82 -59.56 11.50
N PHE A 8 3.13 -59.80 11.43
CA PHE A 8 4.18 -58.97 10.83
C PHE A 8 4.15 -59.12 9.29
N ALA A 9 4.42 -58.05 8.54
CA ALA A 9 4.92 -58.18 7.16
C ALA A 9 5.88 -57.03 6.81
N LEU A 10 7.16 -57.39 6.75
CA LEU A 10 8.25 -56.69 6.09
C LEU A 10 8.07 -56.75 4.56
N ALA A 11 8.36 -55.65 3.85
CA ALA A 11 8.87 -55.73 2.49
C ALA A 11 9.71 -54.48 2.16
N ALA A 12 11.02 -54.68 2.10
CA ALA A 12 12.00 -53.79 1.51
C ALA A 12 11.88 -53.80 -0.02
N SER A 13 12.24 -52.69 -0.67
CA SER A 13 12.91 -52.68 -1.99
C SER A 13 13.41 -51.27 -2.32
N GLN A 14 14.74 -51.09 -2.22
CA GLN A 14 15.48 -50.09 -2.97
C GLN A 14 15.68 -50.62 -4.40
N LEU A 15 15.65 -49.76 -5.42
CA LEU A 15 16.40 -49.97 -6.65
C LEU A 15 16.81 -48.64 -7.27
N LEU A 16 18.07 -48.62 -7.68
CA LEU A 16 18.81 -47.55 -8.32
C LEU A 16 18.31 -47.25 -9.74
N SER A 17 18.52 -46.01 -10.18
CA SER A 17 18.83 -45.75 -11.59
C SER A 17 19.79 -44.56 -11.71
N LEU A 18 21.08 -44.90 -11.81
CA LEU A 18 22.05 -44.10 -12.56
C LEU A 18 21.71 -44.21 -14.06
N SER A 19 21.90 -43.12 -14.80
CA SER A 19 22.64 -43.05 -16.09
C SER A 19 22.12 -41.89 -16.94
N SER A 20 22.93 -40.86 -17.16
CA SER A 20 23.21 -40.37 -18.53
C SER A 20 24.42 -39.42 -18.50
N VAL A 21 25.56 -39.93 -18.95
CA VAL A 21 26.67 -39.13 -19.48
C VAL A 21 26.58 -39.22 -20.99
N LEU A 22 26.52 -38.09 -21.70
CA LEU A 22 27.17 -37.88 -23.00
C LEU A 22 27.23 -36.37 -23.30
N PRO A 23 28.42 -35.82 -23.60
CA PRO A 23 28.56 -34.46 -24.11
C PRO A 23 28.52 -34.47 -25.65
N VAL A 24 27.62 -33.68 -26.24
CA VAL A 24 27.70 -33.35 -27.68
C VAL A 24 28.11 -31.89 -27.79
N SER A 25 29.31 -31.69 -28.35
CA SER A 25 29.80 -30.40 -28.79
C SER A 25 28.94 -29.85 -29.93
N ALA A 26 28.43 -28.63 -29.77
CA ALA A 26 28.06 -27.78 -30.88
C ALA A 26 28.68 -26.39 -30.66
N LYS A 27 29.73 -26.11 -31.43
CA LYS A 27 30.29 -24.77 -31.59
C LYS A 27 29.27 -23.92 -32.33
N LEU A 28 28.66 -22.95 -31.65
CA LEU A 28 28.04 -21.80 -32.29
C LEU A 28 28.60 -20.53 -31.64
N ALA A 29 29.41 -19.83 -32.42
CA ALA A 29 29.91 -18.51 -32.13
C ALA A 29 28.72 -17.54 -31.97
N ARG A 30 28.40 -17.19 -30.72
CA ARG A 30 27.55 -16.04 -30.41
C ARG A 30 28.46 -14.88 -30.07
N LYS A 31 28.31 -13.81 -30.85
CA LYS A 31 28.92 -12.49 -30.64
C LYS A 31 28.80 -12.10 -29.18
N TYR A 32 29.94 -11.83 -28.54
CA TYR A 32 30.00 -11.12 -27.27
C TYR A 32 29.47 -9.71 -27.49
N ALA A 33 28.17 -9.52 -27.26
CA ALA A 33 27.66 -8.24 -26.83
C ALA A 33 28.07 -8.10 -25.35
N THR A 34 28.86 -7.07 -25.08
CA THR A 34 29.26 -6.61 -23.76
C THR A 34 28.01 -6.51 -22.87
N PRO A 35 27.91 -7.26 -21.76
CA PRO A 35 26.87 -7.02 -20.79
C PRO A 35 27.24 -5.72 -20.07
N THR A 36 26.62 -4.61 -20.48
CA THR A 36 26.44 -3.47 -19.59
C THR A 36 25.84 -3.99 -18.30
N ALA A 37 26.53 -3.77 -17.20
CA ALA A 37 26.09 -4.08 -15.85
C ALA A 37 24.72 -3.41 -15.59
N GLU A 38 23.65 -4.14 -15.83
CA GLU A 38 22.33 -3.78 -15.29
C GLU A 38 22.39 -4.02 -13.79
N ILE A 39 22.48 -2.93 -13.05
CA ILE A 39 22.33 -2.90 -11.60
C ILE A 39 20.91 -3.41 -11.29
N PRO A 40 20.72 -4.58 -10.63
CA PRO A 40 19.40 -5.03 -10.22
C PRO A 40 19.02 -4.33 -8.91
N ALA A 41 18.88 -3.00 -8.93
CA ALA A 41 18.53 -2.20 -7.76
C ALA A 41 17.23 -1.43 -8.00
N ALA A 42 16.10 -2.13 -8.04
CA ALA A 42 14.79 -1.49 -7.88
C ALA A 42 13.66 -2.44 -7.49
N ARG A 43 13.67 -3.69 -7.99
CA ARG A 43 12.54 -4.60 -7.82
C ARG A 43 12.42 -5.20 -6.41
N ASN A 44 13.49 -5.19 -5.61
CA ASN A 44 13.49 -5.69 -4.22
C ASN A 44 13.32 -4.58 -3.17
N ALA A 45 13.20 -3.30 -3.57
CA ALA A 45 13.05 -2.21 -2.61
C ALA A 45 11.63 -2.15 -2.00
N LEU A 46 10.63 -2.76 -2.64
CA LEU A 46 9.25 -2.80 -2.16
C LEU A 46 9.01 -3.89 -1.12
N THR A 47 9.61 -5.07 -1.28
CA THR A 47 9.52 -6.17 -0.31
C THR A 47 10.29 -5.88 0.99
N LEU A 48 11.38 -5.11 0.91
CA LEU A 48 12.11 -4.61 2.09
C LEU A 48 11.33 -3.55 2.91
N ARG A 49 10.25 -2.99 2.37
CA ARG A 49 9.44 -1.93 3.02
C ARG A 49 8.14 -2.43 3.63
N GLN A 50 7.76 -3.69 3.37
CA GLN A 50 6.66 -4.32 4.08
C GLN A 50 7.23 -4.82 5.40
N HIS A 51 6.92 -4.09 6.48
CA HIS A 51 7.14 -4.60 7.83
C HIS A 51 6.26 -5.86 7.97
N HIS A 52 6.87 -7.02 7.79
CA HIS A 52 6.27 -8.27 8.19
C HIS A 52 6.27 -8.26 9.71
N GLU A 53 5.10 -8.00 10.27
CA GLU A 53 4.81 -8.24 11.69
C GLU A 53 5.29 -9.66 11.99
N ARG A 54 6.28 -9.79 12.88
CA ARG A 54 6.73 -11.11 13.27
C ARG A 54 5.54 -11.73 13.98
N ARG A 55 5.12 -12.91 13.53
CA ARG A 55 4.08 -13.66 14.25
C ARG A 55 4.61 -13.86 15.67
N ALA A 56 3.77 -13.57 16.66
CA ALA A 56 4.08 -13.82 18.05
C ALA A 56 4.67 -15.23 18.17
N LEU A 57 5.85 -15.33 18.81
CA LEU A 57 6.48 -16.61 19.04
C LEU A 57 5.56 -17.38 20.00
N LEU A 58 4.90 -18.42 19.49
CA LEU A 58 4.11 -19.33 20.28
C LEU A 58 5.02 -20.43 20.78
N ASP A 59 5.13 -20.58 22.09
CA ASP A 59 5.97 -21.60 22.73
C ASP A 59 5.20 -22.32 23.83
N VAL A 60 5.72 -23.46 24.27
CA VAL A 60 5.22 -24.19 25.45
C VAL A 60 6.34 -24.24 26.46
N CYS A 61 6.11 -23.66 27.64
CA CYS A 61 7.10 -23.61 28.70
C CYS A 61 6.55 -24.23 29.99
N VAL A 62 7.44 -24.81 30.79
CA VAL A 62 7.11 -25.39 32.10
C VAL A 62 8.25 -25.10 33.07
N TYR A 63 7.90 -24.76 34.31
CA TYR A 63 8.84 -24.84 35.42
C TYR A 63 8.76 -26.23 36.04
N LEU A 64 9.88 -26.93 36.04
CA LEU A 64 10.01 -28.21 36.73
C LEU A 64 10.47 -27.92 38.17
N ASP A 65 9.67 -28.36 39.12
CA ASP A 65 9.99 -28.37 40.54
C ASP A 65 10.01 -29.83 41.02
N ALA A 66 10.97 -30.15 41.88
CA ALA A 66 11.31 -31.50 42.32
C ALA A 66 10.18 -32.22 43.07
N ASP A 67 9.10 -31.50 43.43
CA ASP A 67 7.93 -32.03 44.12
C ASP A 67 6.86 -32.61 43.19
N ILE A 68 7.13 -32.70 41.88
CA ILE A 68 6.27 -33.44 40.95
C ILE A 68 6.36 -34.93 41.32
N GLY A 69 5.48 -35.35 42.24
CA GLY A 69 5.35 -36.70 42.82
C GLY A 69 4.92 -37.78 41.83
N LEU A 70 5.48 -37.76 40.62
CA LEU A 70 5.35 -38.80 39.62
C LEU A 70 6.24 -39.97 40.01
N GLY A 71 5.78 -40.77 40.98
CA GLY A 71 6.34 -42.08 41.25
C GLY A 71 6.19 -42.96 40.01
N GLY A 72 7.27 -43.11 39.22
CA GLY A 72 7.26 -43.92 38.01
C GLY A 72 8.54 -43.82 37.19
N SER A 73 8.62 -44.65 36.14
CA SER A 73 9.65 -44.54 35.11
C SER A 73 9.00 -44.04 33.82
N LEU A 74 9.49 -42.93 33.27
CA LEU A 74 9.02 -42.39 32.00
C LEU A 74 10.02 -42.79 30.90
N LEU A 75 9.56 -43.56 29.91
CA LEU A 75 10.40 -44.10 28.83
C LEU A 75 11.66 -44.84 29.31
N GLY A 76 11.56 -45.53 30.46
CA GLY A 76 12.65 -46.32 31.03
C GLY A 76 13.66 -45.53 31.88
N ILE A 77 13.47 -44.22 32.06
CA ILE A 77 14.28 -43.40 32.97
C ILE A 77 13.52 -43.28 34.29
N PRO A 78 14.15 -43.66 35.43
CA PRO A 78 13.54 -43.47 36.73
C PRO A 78 13.45 -41.96 37.01
N LEU A 79 12.24 -41.46 37.23
CA LEU A 79 12.00 -40.03 37.49
C LEU A 79 12.70 -39.53 38.77
N SER A 80 13.15 -40.46 39.64
CA SER A 80 13.99 -40.16 40.80
C SER A 80 15.33 -39.53 40.45
N GLU A 81 15.87 -39.73 39.24
CA GLU A 81 17.10 -39.07 38.77
C GLU A 81 16.87 -37.64 38.24
N LEU A 82 15.61 -37.23 38.09
CA LEU A 82 15.22 -35.86 37.72
C LEU A 82 14.78 -35.05 38.96
N VAL A 83 14.81 -35.64 40.15
CA VAL A 83 14.56 -34.96 41.42
C VAL A 83 15.66 -33.92 41.63
N ASP A 84 15.29 -32.74 42.13
CA ASP A 84 16.12 -31.53 42.31
C ASP A 84 16.39 -30.69 41.05
N LEU A 85 15.71 -30.98 39.93
CA LEU A 85 15.86 -30.19 38.71
C LEU A 85 14.98 -28.92 38.76
N ASN A 86 15.46 -27.88 39.45
CA ASN A 86 14.82 -26.56 39.51
C ASN A 86 15.11 -25.74 38.24
N ILE A 87 14.54 -26.15 37.12
CA ILE A 87 14.79 -25.54 35.82
C ILE A 87 13.49 -25.18 35.11
N CYS A 88 13.52 -24.04 34.42
CA CYS A 88 12.45 -23.62 33.55
C CYS A 88 12.84 -23.97 32.11
N LEU A 89 11.98 -24.72 31.42
CA LEU A 89 12.25 -25.25 30.08
C LEU A 89 11.16 -24.83 29.11
N CYS A 90 11.56 -24.45 27.90
CA CYS A 90 10.67 -24.12 26.80
C CYS A 90 10.96 -25.01 25.60
N LEU A 91 9.93 -25.37 24.83
CA LEU A 91 10.08 -26.28 23.70
C LEU A 91 11.02 -25.72 22.62
N SER A 92 10.97 -24.40 22.38
CA SER A 92 11.83 -23.75 21.39
C SER A 92 13.32 -23.69 21.77
N ALA A 93 13.65 -23.81 23.06
CA ALA A 93 15.02 -23.78 23.57
C ALA A 93 15.71 -25.15 23.53
N LEU A 94 14.94 -26.22 23.27
CA LEU A 94 15.52 -27.54 23.03
C LEU A 94 16.09 -27.64 21.61
N PRO A 95 17.31 -28.20 21.44
CA PRO A 95 18.13 -28.92 22.41
C PRO A 95 19.21 -28.06 23.10
N LEU A 96 19.24 -26.74 22.92
CA LEU A 96 20.32 -25.88 23.44
C LEU A 96 20.46 -25.99 24.96
N ASP A 97 19.33 -26.10 25.67
CA ASP A 97 19.30 -26.25 27.14
C ASP A 97 20.01 -27.52 27.64
N LEU A 98 20.03 -28.59 26.84
CA LEU A 98 20.73 -29.84 27.20
C LEU A 98 22.24 -29.65 27.31
N SER A 99 22.79 -28.71 26.54
CA SER A 99 24.24 -28.42 26.56
C SER A 99 24.60 -27.30 27.54
N ALA A 100 23.66 -26.40 27.81
CA ALA A 100 23.86 -25.28 28.73
C ALA A 100 23.74 -25.68 30.21
N ASN A 101 22.89 -26.66 30.54
CA ASN A 101 22.70 -27.09 31.92
C ASN A 101 23.55 -28.34 32.26
N ALA A 102 24.37 -28.24 33.30
CA ALA A 102 25.29 -29.31 33.71
C ALA A 102 24.57 -30.61 34.12
N GLN A 103 23.40 -30.53 34.78
CA GLN A 103 22.63 -31.71 35.19
C GLN A 103 21.99 -32.42 34.00
N LEU A 104 21.39 -31.65 33.09
CA LEU A 104 20.83 -32.20 31.84
C LEU A 104 21.91 -32.80 30.94
N LYS A 105 23.11 -32.22 30.92
CA LYS A 105 24.24 -32.78 30.19
C LYS A 105 24.65 -34.15 30.73
N VAL A 106 24.76 -34.31 32.04
CA VAL A 106 25.10 -35.61 32.67
C VAL A 106 24.04 -36.67 32.32
N LEU A 107 22.76 -36.31 32.35
CA LEU A 107 21.68 -37.21 31.93
C LEU A 107 21.76 -37.53 30.43
N GLY A 108 22.07 -36.53 29.60
CA GLY A 108 22.29 -36.68 28.17
C GLY A 108 23.46 -37.62 27.84
N ASP A 109 24.56 -37.54 28.59
CA ASP A 109 25.74 -38.40 28.43
C ASP A 109 25.45 -39.85 28.88
N LYS A 110 24.60 -40.03 29.90
CA LYS A 110 24.24 -41.35 30.45
C LYS A 110 23.19 -42.09 29.60
N TYR A 111 22.15 -41.39 29.14
CA TYR A 111 20.98 -42.00 28.49
C TYR A 111 20.88 -41.69 26.99
N GLY A 112 21.69 -40.77 26.49
CA GLY A 112 21.63 -40.25 25.12
C GLY A 112 20.74 -39.02 25.00
N SER A 113 21.24 -37.99 24.33
CA SER A 113 20.55 -36.71 24.13
C SER A 113 19.19 -36.84 23.44
N ALA A 114 19.03 -37.81 22.52
CA ALA A 114 17.77 -38.06 21.83
C ALA A 114 16.65 -38.53 22.79
N LEU A 115 16.99 -39.41 23.74
CA LEU A 115 16.03 -39.93 24.71
C LEU A 115 15.65 -38.85 25.72
N ILE A 116 16.63 -38.11 26.26
CA ILE A 116 16.37 -36.99 27.17
C ILE A 116 15.53 -35.91 26.49
N ASN A 117 15.83 -35.55 25.24
CA ASN A 117 15.05 -34.56 24.51
C ASN A 117 13.59 -34.99 24.32
N ALA A 118 13.35 -36.27 24.01
CA ALA A 118 11.99 -36.81 23.90
C ALA A 118 11.23 -36.79 25.23
N VAL A 119 11.90 -37.15 26.34
CA VAL A 119 11.32 -37.10 27.69
C VAL A 119 11.01 -35.66 28.11
N LEU A 120 11.95 -34.73 27.93
CA LEU A 120 11.73 -33.31 28.25
C LEU A 120 10.63 -32.70 27.38
N SER A 121 10.60 -33.01 26.08
CA SER A 121 9.53 -32.55 25.19
C SER A 121 8.17 -33.07 25.64
N LEU A 122 8.07 -34.34 26.08
CA LEU A 122 6.82 -34.89 26.60
C LEU A 122 6.41 -34.22 27.92
N LEU A 123 7.36 -34.00 28.84
CA LEU A 123 7.11 -33.31 30.10
C LEU A 123 6.67 -31.85 29.89
N ILE A 124 7.28 -31.14 28.93
CA ILE A 124 6.88 -29.77 28.57
C ILE A 124 5.44 -29.76 28.05
N ASN A 125 5.05 -30.72 27.21
CA ASN A 125 3.70 -30.73 26.61
C ASN A 125 2.61 -31.28 27.54
N THR A 126 2.95 -32.14 28.50
CA THR A 126 1.97 -32.86 29.35
C THR A 126 2.07 -32.55 30.84
N GLY A 127 3.08 -31.80 31.25
CA GLY A 127 3.31 -31.46 32.64
C GLY A 127 2.16 -30.63 33.23
N PRO A 128 1.82 -30.82 34.51
CA PRO A 128 0.69 -30.14 35.14
C PRO A 128 0.84 -28.61 35.18
N ASN A 129 2.07 -28.11 35.11
CA ASN A 129 2.41 -26.68 35.14
C ASN A 129 2.81 -26.13 33.75
N SER A 130 2.53 -26.87 32.68
CA SER A 130 2.84 -26.40 31.32
C SER A 130 1.93 -25.25 30.93
N GLN A 131 2.50 -24.25 30.25
CA GLN A 131 1.78 -23.08 29.78
C GLN A 131 2.12 -22.80 28.32
N HIS A 132 1.08 -22.48 27.54
CA HIS A 132 1.24 -21.96 26.18
C HIS A 132 1.56 -20.47 26.26
N CYS A 133 2.81 -20.13 25.97
CA CYS A 133 3.32 -18.78 26.06
C CYS A 133 3.16 -18.07 24.71
N THR A 134 2.65 -16.84 24.76
CA THR A 134 2.59 -15.95 23.61
C THR A 134 3.40 -14.71 23.93
N TYR A 135 4.49 -14.51 23.21
CA TYR A 135 5.42 -13.41 23.48
C TYR A 135 5.14 -12.21 22.58
N PRO A 136 5.15 -10.97 23.13
CA PRO A 136 5.02 -9.77 22.32
C PRO A 136 6.28 -9.52 21.48
N ASP A 137 6.17 -8.65 20.48
CA ASP A 137 7.33 -8.20 19.71
C ASP A 137 8.34 -7.42 20.60
N ASN A 138 9.60 -7.45 20.19
CA ASN A 138 10.73 -6.76 20.86
C ASN A 138 10.96 -7.21 22.32
N CYS A 139 10.84 -8.52 22.57
CA CYS A 139 11.20 -9.13 23.85
C CYS A 139 12.03 -10.39 23.67
N ASP A 140 12.74 -10.77 24.75
CA ASP A 140 13.28 -12.11 24.94
C ASP A 140 12.41 -12.88 25.94
N PRO A 141 12.10 -14.17 25.69
CA PRO A 141 11.42 -15.00 26.66
C PRO A 141 12.31 -15.22 27.90
N VAL A 142 11.72 -15.10 29.08
CA VAL A 142 12.38 -15.31 30.38
C VAL A 142 11.52 -16.25 31.21
N CYS A 143 11.90 -17.51 31.23
CA CYS A 143 11.21 -18.54 31.98
C CYS A 143 11.69 -18.50 33.45
N SER A 144 10.77 -18.36 34.40
CA SER A 144 11.07 -18.36 35.84
C SER A 144 10.14 -19.30 36.62
N SER A 145 10.48 -19.58 37.89
CA SER A 145 9.67 -20.43 38.76
C SER A 145 8.26 -19.93 39.02
N SER A 146 8.07 -18.61 39.01
CA SER A 146 6.77 -17.97 39.26
C SER A 146 6.01 -17.59 37.98
N GLU A 147 6.72 -17.43 36.86
CA GLU A 147 6.17 -17.01 35.57
C GLU A 147 6.88 -17.80 34.44
N PRO A 148 6.37 -18.99 34.06
CA PRO A 148 6.95 -19.79 32.97
C PRO A 148 6.91 -19.08 31.62
N CYS A 149 5.91 -18.21 31.41
CA CYS A 149 5.76 -17.37 30.23
C CYS A 149 6.26 -15.93 30.44
N GLY A 150 7.21 -15.72 31.36
CA GLY A 150 7.81 -14.41 31.58
C GLY A 150 8.57 -13.94 30.34
N PHE A 151 8.74 -12.62 30.22
CA PHE A 151 9.50 -12.03 29.13
C PHE A 151 10.13 -10.71 29.57
N GLN A 152 11.23 -10.35 28.90
CA GLN A 152 11.95 -9.11 29.10
C GLN A 152 12.01 -8.31 27.81
N CYS A 153 11.52 -7.07 27.85
CA CYS A 153 11.53 -6.18 26.69
C CYS A 153 12.96 -5.71 26.37
N HIS A 154 13.31 -5.65 25.09
CA HIS A 154 14.55 -5.02 24.64
C HIS A 154 14.48 -3.50 24.88
N PRO A 155 15.52 -2.84 25.38
CA PRO A 155 15.57 -1.38 25.36
C PRO A 155 15.45 -0.83 23.92
N PRO A 156 14.72 0.27 23.66
CA PRO A 156 14.06 1.19 24.62
C PRO A 156 12.60 0.84 24.97
N TYR A 157 12.15 -0.39 24.73
CA TYR A 157 10.80 -0.82 25.10
C TYR A 157 10.69 -1.15 26.59
N VAL A 158 9.52 -0.92 27.17
CA VAL A 158 9.19 -1.22 28.57
C VAL A 158 7.96 -2.12 28.66
N LYS A 159 7.93 -2.98 29.67
CA LYS A 159 6.79 -3.89 29.92
C LYS A 159 5.59 -3.06 30.39
N GLN A 160 4.50 -3.12 29.65
CA GLN A 160 3.21 -2.55 30.02
C GLN A 160 2.13 -3.64 29.86
N GLY A 161 1.75 -4.27 30.97
CA GLY A 161 0.93 -5.48 30.94
C GLY A 161 1.65 -6.62 30.22
N ASN A 162 1.00 -7.20 29.21
CA ASN A 162 1.53 -8.31 28.40
C ASN A 162 2.18 -7.84 27.09
N GLN A 163 2.60 -6.57 27.00
CA GLN A 163 3.22 -6.01 25.80
C GLN A 163 4.48 -5.22 26.11
N CYS A 164 5.38 -5.16 25.13
CA CYS A 164 6.55 -4.28 25.13
C CYS A 164 6.21 -3.02 24.35
N VAL A 165 6.03 -1.91 25.06
CA VAL A 165 5.65 -0.63 24.48
C VAL A 165 6.83 0.33 24.46
N CYS A 166 6.81 1.24 23.51
CA CYS A 166 7.81 2.30 23.41
C CYS A 166 7.59 3.32 24.53
N ALA A 167 8.52 3.42 25.48
CA ALA A 167 8.39 4.33 26.61
C ALA A 167 8.57 5.79 26.17
N PRO A 168 7.79 6.75 26.69
CA PRO A 168 8.08 8.17 26.51
C PRO A 168 9.52 8.50 26.96
N PRO A 169 10.26 9.37 26.24
CA PRO A 169 9.83 10.24 25.14
C PRO A 169 9.99 9.62 23.74
N TYR A 170 10.25 8.32 23.63
CA TYR A 170 10.39 7.65 22.35
C TYR A 170 9.04 7.53 21.64
N VAL A 171 9.07 7.44 20.31
CA VAL A 171 7.87 7.35 19.46
C VAL A 171 7.88 6.02 18.70
N SER A 172 6.79 5.26 18.79
CA SER A 172 6.62 4.03 18.02
C SER A 172 6.24 4.34 16.57
N CYS A 173 7.04 3.83 15.64
CA CYS A 173 6.91 4.05 14.21
C CYS A 173 7.14 2.76 13.44
N ASN A 174 6.08 2.22 12.82
CA ASN A 174 6.13 0.97 12.02
C ASN A 174 6.79 -0.19 12.79
N GLY A 175 6.39 -0.41 14.05
CA GLY A 175 6.94 -1.49 14.89
C GLY A 175 8.35 -1.24 15.43
N LYS A 176 8.93 -0.06 15.23
CA LYS A 176 10.22 0.36 15.79
C LYS A 176 10.06 1.56 16.72
N CYS A 177 10.67 1.49 17.89
CA CYS A 177 10.74 2.60 18.84
C CYS A 177 11.90 3.53 18.46
N LEU A 178 11.59 4.78 18.09
CA LEU A 178 12.54 5.77 17.61
C LEU A 178 12.80 6.86 18.67
N PRO A 179 14.02 7.43 18.73
CA PRO A 179 14.33 8.54 19.63
C PRO A 179 13.43 9.76 19.43
N PRO A 180 13.23 10.60 20.46
CA PRO A 180 12.45 11.83 20.34
C PRO A 180 12.99 12.73 19.22
N GLY A 181 12.08 13.36 18.48
CA GLY A 181 12.40 14.21 17.32
C GLY A 181 12.56 13.44 16.00
N SER A 182 12.50 12.11 16.01
CA SER A 182 12.49 11.31 14.78
C SER A 182 11.17 11.51 14.02
N THR A 183 11.26 11.75 12.72
CA THR A 183 10.08 11.87 11.85
C THR A 183 9.63 10.49 11.38
N CYS A 184 8.35 10.17 11.59
CA CYS A 184 7.76 8.92 11.14
C CYS A 184 7.47 8.99 9.64
N GLY A 185 8.35 8.41 8.82
CA GLY A 185 8.07 8.25 7.39
C GLY A 185 6.87 7.29 7.21
N SER A 186 5.68 7.83 6.92
CA SER A 186 4.55 6.99 6.52
C SER A 186 4.90 6.24 5.23
N ALA A 187 4.91 4.91 5.30
CA ALA A 187 5.30 4.02 4.20
C ALA A 187 4.23 3.92 3.09
N ILE A 188 3.14 4.67 3.17
CA ILE A 188 2.16 4.74 2.09
C ILE A 188 2.61 5.86 1.13
N PRO A 189 3.22 5.54 -0.03
CA PRO A 189 3.19 6.48 -1.13
C PRO A 189 1.71 6.74 -1.43
N ARG A 190 1.19 7.87 -0.96
CA ARG A 190 -0.13 8.34 -1.41
C ARG A 190 -0.03 8.33 -2.93
N THR A 191 -0.85 7.51 -3.57
CA THR A 191 -0.88 7.45 -5.03
C THR A 191 -1.06 8.87 -5.55
N LEU A 192 -0.41 9.21 -6.67
CA LEU A 192 -0.56 10.54 -7.26
C LEU A 192 -2.05 10.90 -7.46
N ALA A 193 -2.90 9.89 -7.70
CA ALA A 193 -4.36 10.03 -7.72
C ALA A 193 -4.96 10.54 -6.40
N ALA A 194 -4.59 9.97 -5.24
CA ALA A 194 -5.09 10.44 -3.94
C ALA A 194 -4.62 11.88 -3.60
N ARG A 195 -3.48 12.31 -4.16
CA ARG A 195 -3.03 13.71 -4.08
C ARG A 195 -3.80 14.61 -5.03
N ALA A 196 -4.08 14.17 -6.25
CA ALA A 196 -4.88 14.90 -7.23
C ALA A 196 -6.30 15.15 -6.70
N ASP A 197 -6.96 14.14 -6.13
CA ASP A 197 -8.29 14.28 -5.52
C ASP A 197 -8.28 15.27 -4.35
N SER A 198 -7.24 15.23 -3.50
CA SER A 198 -7.09 16.18 -2.40
C SER A 198 -6.86 17.62 -2.88
N LEU A 199 -6.18 17.80 -4.01
CA LEU A 199 -5.92 19.12 -4.58
C LEU A 199 -7.14 19.68 -5.30
N LEU A 200 -7.85 18.85 -6.07
CA LEU A 200 -9.10 19.21 -6.71
C LEU A 200 -10.15 19.63 -5.67
N ASN A 201 -10.31 18.86 -4.59
CA ASN A 201 -11.23 19.21 -3.50
C ASN A 201 -10.86 20.55 -2.84
N ARG A 202 -9.57 20.84 -2.67
CA ARG A 202 -9.10 22.11 -2.11
C ARG A 202 -9.34 23.28 -3.06
N ALA A 203 -9.08 23.09 -4.35
CA ALA A 203 -9.36 24.10 -5.37
C ALA A 203 -10.87 24.35 -5.49
N GLN A 204 -11.68 23.29 -5.48
CA GLN A 204 -13.14 23.39 -5.54
C GLN A 204 -13.73 24.10 -4.33
N ALA A 205 -13.12 23.94 -3.14
CA ALA A 205 -13.51 24.68 -1.94
C ALA A 205 -13.22 26.18 -2.02
N SER A 206 -12.37 26.64 -2.94
CA SER A 206 -12.15 28.06 -3.22
C SER A 206 -13.16 28.66 -4.21
N CYS A 207 -13.87 27.80 -4.93
CA CYS A 207 -14.92 28.19 -5.88
C CYS A 207 -16.29 28.27 -5.19
N LYS A 208 -17.22 29.03 -5.78
CA LYS A 208 -18.61 29.06 -5.29
C LYS A 208 -19.33 27.73 -5.56
N PRO A 209 -20.45 27.42 -4.85
CA PRO A 209 -21.18 26.15 -5.00
C PRO A 209 -21.66 25.78 -6.42
N HIS A 210 -21.69 26.73 -7.36
CA HIS A 210 -22.12 26.51 -8.75
C HIS A 210 -20.99 26.69 -9.77
N GLU A 211 -19.78 26.98 -9.29
CA GLU A 211 -18.60 27.09 -10.14
C GLU A 211 -17.82 25.77 -10.14
N SER A 212 -17.14 25.47 -11.23
CA SER A 212 -16.24 24.33 -11.38
C SER A 212 -14.81 24.83 -11.55
N VAL A 213 -13.84 24.05 -11.05
CA VAL A 213 -12.41 24.34 -11.23
C VAL A 213 -12.01 24.02 -12.67
N CYS A 214 -11.76 25.06 -13.47
CA CYS A 214 -11.29 24.95 -14.85
C CYS A 214 -9.83 25.38 -14.96
N GLY A 215 -9.10 24.84 -15.94
CA GLY A 215 -7.75 25.30 -16.23
C GLY A 215 -7.78 26.68 -16.91
N VAL A 216 -6.71 27.46 -16.76
CA VAL A 216 -6.58 28.75 -17.45
C VAL A 216 -5.95 28.55 -18.83
N TYR A 217 -6.67 28.91 -19.90
CA TYR A 217 -6.16 28.76 -21.27
C TYR A 217 -4.91 29.62 -21.51
N GLY A 218 -3.85 29.03 -22.06
CA GLY A 218 -2.60 29.73 -22.36
C GLY A 218 -1.68 30.00 -21.16
N SER A 219 -2.04 29.54 -19.96
CA SER A 219 -1.14 29.60 -18.79
C SER A 219 0.07 28.70 -18.99
N THR A 220 1.26 29.19 -18.59
CA THR A 220 2.48 28.39 -18.49
C THR A 220 2.58 27.62 -17.17
N ASP A 221 1.80 28.03 -16.17
CA ASP A 221 1.68 27.35 -14.90
C ASP A 221 0.66 26.21 -15.02
N SER A 222 1.14 24.98 -14.88
CA SER A 222 0.33 23.76 -14.94
C SER A 222 -0.57 23.55 -13.73
N THR A 223 -0.54 24.46 -12.76
CA THR A 223 -1.43 24.47 -11.58
C THR A 223 -2.42 25.64 -11.59
N ALA A 224 -2.34 26.53 -12.58
CA ALA A 224 -3.26 27.64 -12.70
C ALA A 224 -4.68 27.17 -13.00
N PHE A 225 -5.62 27.66 -12.22
CA PHE A 225 -7.04 27.37 -12.37
C PHE A 225 -7.89 28.62 -12.17
N GLU A 226 -9.10 28.59 -12.70
CA GLU A 226 -10.14 29.58 -12.47
C GLU A 226 -11.47 28.88 -12.14
N CYS A 227 -12.33 29.58 -11.42
CA CYS A 227 -13.64 29.08 -11.03
C CYS A 227 -14.68 29.57 -12.04
N VAL A 228 -15.28 28.66 -12.80
CA VAL A 228 -16.21 28.99 -13.89
C VAL A 228 -17.56 28.36 -13.66
N ASP A 229 -18.65 29.13 -13.77
CA ASP A 229 -20.01 28.60 -13.75
C ASP A 229 -20.34 28.01 -15.13
N THR A 230 -20.02 26.73 -15.31
CA THR A 230 -20.21 26.00 -16.56
C THR A 230 -21.68 25.82 -16.97
N ARG A 231 -22.64 26.28 -16.15
CA ARG A 231 -24.07 26.24 -16.48
C ARG A 231 -24.57 27.51 -17.17
N ASN A 232 -23.87 28.63 -16.99
CA ASN A 232 -24.28 29.95 -17.43
C ASN A 232 -23.19 30.72 -18.19
N ASP A 233 -21.94 30.28 -18.12
CA ASP A 233 -20.83 30.87 -18.85
C ASP A 233 -20.89 30.51 -20.34
N LEU A 234 -20.77 31.52 -21.20
CA LEU A 234 -20.87 31.35 -22.65
C LEU A 234 -19.69 30.60 -23.26
N GLU A 235 -18.50 30.78 -22.70
CA GLU A 235 -17.26 30.23 -23.25
C GLU A 235 -17.05 28.79 -22.77
N SER A 236 -17.43 28.48 -21.53
CA SER A 236 -17.32 27.17 -20.91
C SER A 236 -18.69 26.53 -20.64
N CYS A 237 -19.59 26.59 -21.63
CA CYS A 237 -20.93 26.05 -21.46
C CYS A 237 -20.90 24.51 -21.45
N GLY A 238 -21.50 23.91 -20.43
CA GLY A 238 -21.62 22.46 -20.26
C GLY A 238 -20.38 21.78 -19.67
N GLY A 239 -19.27 22.50 -19.50
CA GLY A 239 -18.02 21.98 -18.97
C GLY A 239 -16.86 22.96 -19.12
N CYS A 240 -15.67 22.64 -18.63
CA CYS A 240 -14.53 23.53 -18.78
C CYS A 240 -13.99 23.49 -20.22
N MET A 241 -13.70 24.65 -20.83
CA MET A 241 -12.95 24.67 -22.11
C MET A 241 -11.55 24.09 -21.97
N ALA A 242 -10.84 24.47 -20.90
CA ALA A 242 -9.56 23.91 -20.52
C ALA A 242 -9.75 23.03 -19.28
N PRO A 243 -9.37 21.74 -19.32
CA PRO A 243 -9.61 20.83 -18.21
C PRO A 243 -8.86 21.27 -16.95
N SER A 244 -9.40 20.92 -15.78
CA SER A 244 -8.75 21.19 -14.51
C SER A 244 -7.34 20.59 -14.46
N PRO A 245 -6.32 21.34 -13.99
CA PRO A 245 -4.97 20.81 -13.81
C PRO A 245 -4.88 19.71 -12.75
N PHE A 246 -5.90 19.57 -11.91
CA PHE A 246 -5.95 18.60 -10.80
C PHE A 246 -6.82 17.39 -11.11
N ALA A 247 -7.46 17.34 -12.28
CA ALA A 247 -8.25 16.18 -12.66
C ALA A 247 -7.31 14.97 -12.92
N PRO A 248 -7.67 13.77 -12.45
CA PRO A 248 -6.90 12.57 -12.78
C PRO A 248 -6.91 12.37 -14.31
N ASN A 249 -5.78 11.93 -14.86
CA ASN A 249 -5.44 11.87 -16.31
C ASN A 249 -6.42 11.12 -17.25
N ASN A 250 -7.59 10.66 -16.77
CA ASN A 250 -8.62 9.97 -17.54
C ASN A 250 -10.04 10.43 -17.20
N ALA A 251 -10.23 11.50 -16.42
CA ALA A 251 -11.56 12.06 -16.25
C ALA A 251 -11.96 12.68 -17.60
N SER A 252 -12.83 11.98 -18.34
CA SER A 252 -13.60 12.52 -19.46
C SER A 252 -14.55 13.60 -18.94
N ALA A 253 -13.99 14.65 -18.34
CA ALA A 253 -14.76 15.81 -17.92
C ALA A 253 -15.45 16.35 -19.18
N PRO A 254 -16.74 16.69 -19.10
CA PRO A 254 -17.47 17.29 -20.21
C PRO A 254 -16.63 18.42 -20.81
N VAL A 255 -16.34 18.35 -22.10
CA VAL A 255 -15.61 19.41 -22.79
C VAL A 255 -16.59 20.57 -22.95
N GLY A 256 -16.27 21.68 -22.30
CA GLY A 256 -17.03 22.92 -22.47
C GLY A 256 -17.04 23.37 -23.93
N ARG A 257 -18.13 24.02 -24.33
CA ARG A 257 -18.23 24.66 -25.65
C ARG A 257 -18.44 26.16 -25.48
N ASP A 258 -17.70 26.91 -26.28
CA ASP A 258 -17.97 28.32 -26.53
C ASP A 258 -19.20 28.46 -27.43
N CYS A 259 -20.31 28.94 -26.86
CA CYS A 259 -21.55 29.16 -27.56
C CYS A 259 -21.47 30.34 -28.55
N THR A 260 -20.56 31.30 -28.33
CA THR A 260 -20.35 32.44 -29.25
C THR A 260 -19.64 32.02 -30.54
N ALA A 261 -18.90 30.91 -30.49
CA ALA A 261 -18.27 30.32 -31.68
C ALA A 261 -19.26 29.72 -32.69
N ILE A 262 -20.53 29.49 -32.29
CA ILE A 262 -21.57 28.94 -33.17
C ILE A 262 -21.67 29.78 -34.45
N GLN A 263 -21.75 29.10 -35.59
CA GLN A 263 -21.76 29.77 -36.89
C GLN A 263 -23.12 30.43 -37.13
N GLY A 264 -23.11 31.67 -37.63
CA GLY A 264 -24.34 32.39 -37.95
C GLY A 264 -25.11 32.90 -36.75
N VAL A 265 -24.62 32.70 -35.53
CA VAL A 265 -25.26 33.17 -34.29
C VAL A 265 -25.15 34.68 -34.17
N ASP A 266 -26.21 35.33 -33.67
CA ASP A 266 -26.23 36.76 -33.35
C ASP A 266 -26.45 36.98 -31.85
N SER A 267 -27.42 36.28 -31.25
CA SER A 267 -27.62 36.22 -29.80
C SER A 267 -27.71 34.78 -29.32
N VAL A 268 -26.96 34.46 -28.27
CA VAL A 268 -26.89 33.13 -27.66
C VAL A 268 -26.70 33.26 -26.16
N THR A 269 -27.21 32.28 -25.42
CA THR A 269 -27.06 32.16 -23.97
C THR A 269 -26.59 30.75 -23.62
N CYS A 270 -25.84 30.60 -22.53
CA CYS A 270 -25.64 29.29 -21.93
C CYS A 270 -26.71 29.12 -20.86
N ALA A 271 -27.52 28.07 -20.96
CA ALA A 271 -28.57 27.76 -20.01
C ALA A 271 -28.50 26.29 -19.63
N GLN A 272 -28.33 26.04 -18.32
CA GLN A 272 -28.24 24.68 -17.76
C GLN A 272 -27.13 23.83 -18.39
N GLY A 273 -26.05 24.48 -18.87
CA GLY A 273 -24.94 23.81 -19.53
C GLY A 273 -25.17 23.47 -21.01
N GLY A 274 -26.23 23.98 -21.63
CA GLY A 274 -26.46 23.92 -23.07
C GLY A 274 -26.46 25.30 -23.72
N CYS A 275 -25.97 25.40 -24.96
CA CYS A 275 -26.10 26.62 -25.75
C CYS A 275 -27.55 26.76 -26.23
N ALA A 276 -28.18 27.87 -25.90
CA ALA A 276 -29.53 28.24 -26.34
C ALA A 276 -29.44 29.49 -27.23
N VAL A 277 -29.63 29.30 -28.54
CA VAL A 277 -29.56 30.36 -29.55
C VAL A 277 -30.88 31.12 -29.58
N GLN A 278 -30.81 32.44 -29.36
CA GLN A 278 -31.99 33.31 -29.35
C GLN A 278 -32.24 33.96 -30.71
N SER A 279 -31.17 34.32 -31.42
CA SER A 279 -31.27 34.92 -32.76
C SER A 279 -30.05 34.58 -33.60
N CYS A 280 -30.28 34.51 -34.91
CA CYS A 280 -29.24 34.28 -35.91
C CYS A 280 -29.03 35.53 -36.76
N SER A 281 -27.81 35.67 -37.27
CA SER A 281 -27.42 36.70 -38.24
C SER A 281 -28.26 36.62 -39.52
N SER A 282 -28.34 37.73 -40.26
CA SER A 282 -29.06 37.77 -41.53
C SER A 282 -28.65 36.65 -42.49
N GLY A 283 -29.65 35.98 -43.07
CA GLY A 283 -29.49 34.81 -43.93
C GLY A 283 -29.45 33.46 -43.20
N TRP A 284 -29.58 33.47 -41.87
CA TRP A 284 -29.64 32.30 -41.01
C TRP A 284 -30.93 32.30 -40.19
N ALA A 285 -31.40 31.11 -39.80
CA ALA A 285 -32.51 30.91 -38.87
C ALA A 285 -32.09 29.93 -37.78
N VAL A 286 -32.71 30.04 -36.61
CA VAL A 286 -32.51 29.09 -35.49
C VAL A 286 -32.96 27.70 -35.94
N ASN A 287 -32.18 26.67 -35.64
CA ASN A 287 -32.54 25.30 -35.95
C ASN A 287 -33.62 24.76 -34.99
N ASP A 288 -34.21 23.61 -35.33
CA ASP A 288 -35.28 23.00 -34.52
C ASP A 288 -34.84 22.61 -33.09
N ALA A 289 -33.53 22.42 -32.89
CA ALA A 289 -32.96 22.07 -31.58
C ALA A 289 -32.61 23.31 -30.73
N GLU A 290 -32.77 24.52 -31.26
CA GLU A 290 -32.43 25.80 -30.62
C GLU A 290 -30.96 25.92 -30.14
N ASP A 291 -30.08 25.06 -30.62
CA ASP A 291 -28.67 24.99 -30.26
C ASP A 291 -27.73 25.49 -31.37
N GLY A 292 -28.30 25.95 -32.48
CA GLY A 292 -27.55 26.38 -33.66
C GLY A 292 -28.34 27.23 -34.63
N CYS A 293 -27.63 27.73 -35.64
CA CYS A 293 -28.21 28.46 -36.76
C CYS A 293 -28.00 27.67 -38.06
N ALA A 294 -29.03 27.62 -38.90
CA ALA A 294 -28.98 27.03 -40.24
C ALA A 294 -29.23 28.12 -41.30
N LEU A 295 -28.59 27.98 -42.47
CA LEU A 295 -28.82 28.89 -43.59
C LEU A 295 -30.26 28.77 -44.10
N VAL A 296 -30.94 29.90 -44.28
CA VAL A 296 -32.29 29.92 -44.85
C VAL A 296 -32.18 29.85 -46.38
N PRO A 297 -32.79 28.83 -47.03
CA PRO A 297 -32.76 28.68 -48.48
C PRO A 297 -33.30 29.93 -49.19
N GLY A 298 -32.55 30.45 -50.17
CA GLY A 298 -32.97 31.60 -50.97
C GLY A 298 -32.58 32.98 -50.41
N SER A 299 -31.92 33.07 -49.26
CA SER A 299 -31.59 34.35 -48.60
C SER A 299 -30.50 35.20 -49.28
N GLY A 300 -30.07 34.85 -50.50
CA GLY A 300 -29.14 35.66 -51.28
C GLY A 300 -27.83 36.02 -50.56
N VAL A 301 -27.38 35.21 -49.60
CA VAL A 301 -26.13 35.44 -48.85
C VAL A 301 -24.98 35.36 -49.84
N SER A 302 -24.58 36.51 -50.38
CA SER A 302 -23.47 36.63 -51.30
C SER A 302 -22.20 36.15 -50.59
N LYS A 303 -21.36 35.38 -51.29
CA LYS A 303 -20.11 34.80 -50.74
C LYS A 303 -19.20 35.85 -50.07
N ASN A 304 -19.34 37.13 -50.43
CA ASN A 304 -18.63 38.26 -49.79
C ASN A 304 -19.09 38.54 -48.34
N SER A 305 -20.32 38.22 -47.95
CA SER A 305 -20.84 38.44 -46.58
C SER A 305 -20.25 37.45 -45.57
N LEU A 306 -19.93 36.23 -46.00
CA LEU A 306 -19.22 35.23 -45.19
C LEU A 306 -17.81 35.70 -44.81
N VAL A 307 -17.15 36.48 -45.68
CA VAL A 307 -15.82 37.04 -45.41
C VAL A 307 -15.89 38.22 -44.44
N GLN A 308 -16.95 39.05 -44.48
CA GLN A 308 -17.13 40.16 -43.54
C GLN A 308 -17.42 39.72 -42.11
N GLN A 309 -18.12 38.58 -41.91
CA GLN A 309 -18.30 38.01 -40.57
C GLN A 309 -16.99 37.47 -39.98
N ALA A 310 -16.10 36.92 -40.80
CA ALA A 310 -14.77 36.49 -40.35
C ALA A 310 -13.86 37.67 -39.94
N THR A 311 -14.00 38.84 -40.56
CA THR A 311 -13.21 40.04 -40.21
C THR A 311 -13.76 40.80 -39.01
N LYS A 312 -15.09 40.86 -38.81
CA LYS A 312 -15.71 41.46 -37.60
C LYS A 312 -15.32 40.69 -36.32
N ARG A 313 -15.20 39.36 -36.40
CA ARG A 313 -14.69 38.49 -35.31
C ARG A 313 -13.25 38.81 -34.90
N LYS A 314 -12.36 39.19 -35.84
CA LYS A 314 -10.97 39.59 -35.52
C LYS A 314 -10.84 40.95 -34.83
N SER A 315 -11.80 41.86 -35.01
CA SER A 315 -11.75 43.21 -34.43
C SER A 315 -12.18 43.24 -32.96
N VAL A 316 -13.22 42.47 -32.60
CA VAL A 316 -13.72 42.40 -31.20
C VAL A 316 -12.72 41.66 -30.29
N SER A 317 -12.07 40.61 -30.80
CA SER A 317 -11.06 39.86 -30.02
C SER A 317 -9.79 40.68 -29.71
N ARG A 318 -9.44 41.70 -30.51
CA ARG A 318 -8.34 42.63 -30.17
C ARG A 318 -8.72 43.66 -29.10
N PHE A 319 -9.98 44.09 -29.05
CA PHE A 319 -10.42 45.11 -28.10
C PHE A 319 -10.45 44.62 -26.64
N PHE A 320 -10.55 43.31 -26.41
CA PHE A 320 -10.45 42.74 -25.05
C PHE A 320 -9.02 42.42 -24.61
N ALA A 321 -8.07 42.26 -25.55
CA ALA A 321 -6.65 42.04 -25.22
C ALA A 321 -5.95 43.29 -24.65
N ASP A 322 -6.38 44.50 -25.06
CA ASP A 322 -5.74 45.76 -24.63
C ASP A 322 -6.18 46.23 -23.23
N ARG A 323 -7.19 45.60 -22.60
CA ARG A 323 -7.69 46.02 -21.27
C ARG A 323 -7.06 45.26 -20.08
N ALA A 324 -6.17 44.31 -20.34
CA ALA A 324 -5.45 43.55 -19.31
C ALA A 324 -4.08 44.14 -18.93
N GLY A 325 -3.69 45.29 -19.50
CA GLY A 325 -2.41 45.95 -19.26
C GLY A 325 -2.52 47.33 -18.61
N SER A 326 -3.13 47.45 -17.43
CA SER A 326 -2.94 48.62 -16.57
C SER A 326 -3.27 48.29 -15.11
N LYS A 327 -2.25 47.79 -14.40
CA LYS A 327 -2.16 47.83 -12.94
C LYS A 327 -0.76 48.28 -12.59
N ASP A 328 -0.59 49.60 -12.55
CA ASP A 328 0.40 50.26 -11.71
C ASP A 328 -0.34 51.34 -10.91
N GLU A 329 0.10 51.53 -9.67
CA GLU A 329 -0.12 52.71 -8.82
C GLU A 329 -1.47 52.83 -8.07
N LEU A 330 -1.50 52.46 -6.79
CA LEU A 330 -1.29 53.39 -5.65
C LEU A 330 -1.57 52.72 -4.29
N LEU A 331 -0.59 52.85 -3.40
CA LEU A 331 -0.68 52.77 -1.93
C LEU A 331 -1.51 53.95 -1.37
N PRO A 332 -2.01 53.85 -0.13
CA PRO A 332 -1.19 54.23 1.04
C PRO A 332 -0.88 53.07 1.99
#